data_AF-A0A368DW49-F1
#
_entry.id   AF-A0A368DW49-F1
#
_cell.length_a   1.000
_cell.length_b   1.000
_cell.length_c   1.000
_cell.angle_alpha   90.00
_cell.angle_beta   90.00
_cell.angle_gamma   90.00
#
_symmetry.space_group_name_H-M   'P 1'
#
loop_
_entity.id
_entity.type
_entity.pdbx_description
1 polymer ?
#
loop_
_entity_poly.entity_id
_entity_poly.type
_entity_poly.pdbx_seq_one_letter_code
_entity_poly.pdbx_strand_id
1 'polypeptide(L)'
;MSLYPTDEQVDALKAGNSNDKVVMLNLLKFKNYASYAEYGKRVEAILPNYGGQVLFRGAVRSVFIGDNVPNFEAVLLVEYANHNKFLEMTNSEEYLSLHHFREDGLESQWLLSLSTF
;
A
#
# COMPACT_ATOMS: atom_id res chain seq x y z
N MET A 1 1.23 -16.22 -3.45
CA MET A 1 1.58 -14.82 -3.78
C MET A 1 0.52 -13.94 -3.14
N SER A 2 0.91 -13.00 -2.28
CA SER A 2 0.01 -12.07 -1.60
C SER A 2 0.01 -10.74 -2.35
N LEU A 3 -0.78 -10.64 -3.42
CA LEU A 3 -0.90 -9.41 -4.23
C LEU A 3 -2.29 -8.79 -4.21
N TYR A 4 -3.31 -9.55 -3.80
CA TYR A 4 -4.69 -9.09 -3.70
C TYR A 4 -5.23 -9.42 -2.31
N PRO A 5 -6.13 -8.58 -1.77
CA PRO A 5 -6.80 -8.90 -0.52
C PRO A 5 -7.81 -10.03 -0.72
N THR A 6 -8.14 -10.73 0.36
CA THR A 6 -9.34 -11.58 0.44
C THR A 6 -10.58 -10.74 0.76
N ASP A 7 -11.77 -11.28 0.52
CA ASP A 7 -13.03 -10.62 0.89
C ASP A 7 -13.07 -10.30 2.40
N GLU A 8 -12.61 -11.23 3.24
CA GLU A 8 -12.51 -11.03 4.69
C GLU A 8 -11.61 -9.85 5.07
N GLN A 9 -10.48 -9.68 4.36
CA GLN A 9 -9.57 -8.54 4.59
C GLN A 9 -10.19 -7.21 4.14
N VAL A 10 -10.95 -7.23 3.04
CA VAL A 10 -11.69 -6.04 2.58
C VAL A 10 -12.77 -5.67 3.58
N ASP A 11 -13.53 -6.63 4.09
CA ASP A 11 -14.59 -6.39 5.07
C ASP A 11 -14.03 -5.91 6.41
N ALA A 12 -12.89 -6.46 6.86
CA ALA A 12 -12.18 -5.96 8.03
C ALA A 12 -11.73 -4.51 7.88
N LEU A 13 -11.25 -4.11 6.68
CA LEU A 13 -10.87 -2.72 6.41
C LEU A 13 -12.07 -1.77 6.44
N LYS A 14 -13.21 -2.19 5.88
CA LYS A 14 -14.47 -1.42 5.88
C LYS A 14 -15.08 -1.25 7.27
N ALA A 15 -14.78 -2.16 8.21
CA ALA A 15 -15.26 -2.08 9.58
C ALA A 15 -14.56 -0.98 10.41
N GLY A 16 -13.51 -0.35 9.88
CA GLY A 16 -12.83 0.78 10.55
C GLY A 16 -13.70 2.03 10.69
N ASN A 17 -13.30 2.97 11.55
CA ASN A 17 -13.97 4.27 11.64
C ASN A 17 -13.67 5.09 10.37
N SER A 18 -14.72 5.53 9.67
CA SER A 18 -14.60 6.31 8.43
C SER A 18 -14.37 7.80 8.65
N ASN A 19 -14.45 8.28 9.90
CA ASN A 19 -14.14 9.67 10.26
C ASN A 19 -12.65 9.91 10.52
N ASP A 20 -11.89 8.83 10.72
CA ASP A 20 -10.48 8.91 11.07
C ASP A 20 -9.59 8.65 9.85
N LYS A 21 -8.43 9.28 9.86
CA LYS A 21 -7.38 8.98 8.89
C LYS A 21 -6.93 7.53 9.04
N VAL A 22 -6.49 6.96 7.92
CA VAL A 22 -5.87 5.63 7.90
C VAL A 22 -4.48 5.73 7.31
N VAL A 23 -3.52 5.04 7.93
CA VAL A 23 -2.17 4.88 7.37
C VAL A 23 -2.02 3.46 6.87
N MET A 24 -1.70 3.30 5.59
CA MET A 24 -1.45 2.02 4.96
C MET A 24 0.06 1.72 5.01
N LEU A 25 0.44 0.76 5.85
CA LEU A 25 1.80 0.21 5.93
C LEU A 25 1.99 -0.85 4.85
N ASN A 26 2.91 -0.58 3.93
CA ASN A 26 3.27 -1.48 2.85
C ASN A 26 4.63 -2.10 3.16
N LEU A 27 4.69 -3.42 3.21
CA LEU A 27 5.94 -4.20 3.26
C LEU A 27 6.07 -4.95 1.94
N LEU A 28 7.15 -4.69 1.21
CA LEU A 28 7.24 -5.03 -0.21
C LEU A 28 8.39 -5.98 -0.52
N LYS A 29 8.15 -6.90 -1.45
CA LYS A 29 9.17 -7.66 -2.17
C LYS A 29 8.99 -7.40 -3.67
N PHE A 30 10.07 -7.04 -4.34
CA PHE A 30 10.07 -6.67 -5.75
C PHE A 30 10.42 -7.87 -6.62
N LYS A 31 9.69 -8.01 -7.74
CA LYS A 31 10.13 -8.80 -8.89
C LYS A 31 10.80 -7.92 -9.95
N ASN A 32 10.37 -6.67 -10.06
CA ASN A 32 10.96 -5.66 -10.94
C ASN A 32 10.79 -4.26 -10.32
N TYR A 33 11.86 -3.73 -9.71
CA TYR A 33 11.82 -2.43 -9.07
C TYR A 33 11.46 -1.28 -10.02
N ALA A 34 11.87 -1.33 -11.30
CA ALA A 34 11.59 -0.26 -12.25
C ALA A 34 10.09 -0.14 -12.55
N SER A 35 9.39 -1.27 -12.74
CA SER A 35 7.93 -1.29 -12.88
C SER A 35 7.24 -0.77 -11.64
N TYR A 36 7.70 -1.16 -10.44
CA TYR A 36 7.13 -0.65 -9.19
C TYR A 36 7.38 0.85 -8.99
N ALA A 37 8.57 1.35 -9.36
CA ALA A 37 8.89 2.77 -9.26
C ALA A 37 7.99 3.61 -10.18
N GLU A 38 7.69 3.13 -11.38
CA GLU A 38 6.75 3.77 -12.30
C GLU A 38 5.32 3.75 -11.75
N TYR A 39 4.87 2.63 -11.16
CA TYR A 39 3.61 2.55 -10.41
C TYR A 39 3.55 3.61 -9.31
N GLY A 40 4.59 3.68 -8.46
CA GLY A 40 4.66 4.62 -7.35
C GLY A 40 4.55 6.07 -7.82
N LYS A 41 5.30 6.45 -8.87
CA LYS A 41 5.25 7.80 -9.45
C LYS A 41 3.85 8.17 -9.95
N ARG A 42 3.15 7.22 -10.60
CA ARG A 42 1.80 7.44 -11.14
C ARG A 42 0.74 7.53 -10.05
N VAL A 43 0.82 6.67 -9.03
CA VAL A 43 -0.08 6.73 -7.87
C VAL A 43 0.15 8.01 -7.08
N GLU A 44 1.40 8.42 -6.87
CA GLU A 44 1.74 9.66 -6.15
C GLU A 44 1.10 10.90 -6.79
N ALA A 45 0.91 10.91 -8.12
CA ALA A 45 0.22 11.98 -8.83
C ALA A 45 -1.30 12.06 -8.58
N ILE A 46 -1.96 10.92 -8.26
CA ILE A 46 -3.41 10.88 -8.02
C ILE A 46 -3.77 10.89 -6.53
N LEU A 47 -2.82 10.59 -5.63
CA LEU A 47 -3.03 10.56 -4.17
C LEU A 47 -3.76 11.79 -3.61
N PRO A 48 -3.43 13.04 -4.01
CA PRO A 48 -4.09 14.23 -3.46
C PRO A 48 -5.61 14.25 -3.67
N ASN A 49 -6.13 13.64 -4.73
CA ASN A 49 -7.57 13.57 -5.01
C ASN A 49 -8.34 12.76 -3.95
N TYR A 50 -7.63 11.94 -3.17
CA TYR A 50 -8.17 11.08 -2.12
C TYR A 50 -7.77 11.56 -0.72
N GLY A 51 -7.24 12.79 -0.61
CA GLY A 51 -6.63 13.30 0.62
C GLY A 51 -5.42 12.47 1.06
N GLY A 52 -4.76 11.82 0.10
CA GLY A 52 -3.66 10.91 0.34
C GLY A 52 -2.30 11.59 0.29
N GLN A 53 -1.35 11.09 1.08
CA GLN A 53 0.04 11.54 1.06
C GLN A 53 1.00 10.42 1.49
N VAL A 54 2.21 10.44 0.94
CA VAL A 54 3.29 9.55 1.37
C VAL A 54 3.92 10.12 2.63
N LEU A 55 3.84 9.40 3.75
CA LEU A 55 4.48 9.78 5.01
C LEU A 55 5.93 9.29 5.08
N PHE A 56 6.20 8.13 4.50
CA PHE A 56 7.52 7.51 4.51
C PHE A 56 7.70 6.55 3.33
N ARG A 57 8.94 6.46 2.84
CA ARG A 57 9.39 5.45 1.87
C ARG A 57 10.87 5.18 2.12
N GLY A 58 11.24 3.91 2.30
CA GLY A 58 12.64 3.55 2.53
C GLY A 58 12.93 2.08 2.22
N ALA A 59 14.20 1.80 1.87
CA ALA A 59 14.69 0.44 1.73
C ALA A 59 14.96 -0.18 3.10
N VAL A 60 14.62 -1.45 3.26
CA VAL A 60 14.99 -2.22 4.46
C VAL A 60 16.48 -2.49 4.44
N ARG A 61 17.17 -2.19 5.55
CA ARG A 61 18.62 -2.40 5.67
C ARG A 61 18.97 -3.71 6.37
N SER A 62 18.28 -4.03 7.45
CA SER A 62 18.52 -5.22 8.26
C SER A 62 17.34 -5.48 9.20
N VAL A 63 17.08 -6.74 9.53
CA VAL A 63 16.18 -7.12 10.63
C VAL A 63 16.97 -7.04 11.94
N PHE A 64 16.53 -6.15 12.84
CA PHE A 64 17.20 -5.97 14.14
C PHE A 64 16.63 -6.93 15.21
N ILE A 65 15.31 -7.22 15.17
CA ILE A 65 14.60 -8.07 16.12
C ILE A 65 13.55 -8.91 15.35
N GLY A 66 13.40 -10.19 15.71
CA GLY A 66 12.38 -11.10 15.20
C GLY A 66 12.94 -12.21 14.31
N ASP A 67 12.37 -13.40 14.41
CA ASP A 67 12.74 -14.57 13.62
C ASP A 67 11.78 -14.75 12.42
N ASN A 68 12.25 -15.42 11.36
CA ASN A 68 11.44 -15.77 10.18
C ASN A 68 10.74 -14.59 9.49
N VAL A 69 11.32 -13.38 9.58
CA VAL A 69 10.79 -12.20 8.89
C VAL A 69 10.99 -12.38 7.38
N PRO A 70 9.94 -12.21 6.55
CA PRO A 70 10.11 -12.18 5.10
C PRO A 70 11.19 -11.17 4.70
N ASN A 71 11.98 -11.48 3.67
CA ASN A 71 13.00 -10.56 3.15
C ASN A 71 12.36 -9.38 2.41
N PHE A 72 11.77 -8.45 3.16
CA PHE A 72 11.22 -7.21 2.64
C PHE A 72 12.34 -6.32 2.13
N GLU A 73 12.15 -5.73 0.96
CA GLU A 73 13.12 -4.84 0.33
C GLU A 73 12.79 -3.36 0.60
N ALA A 74 11.51 -3.04 0.79
CA ALA A 74 11.07 -1.68 1.07
C ALA A 74 9.86 -1.61 2.00
N VAL A 75 9.74 -0.46 2.65
CA VAL A 75 8.62 -0.05 3.50
C VAL A 75 8.06 1.28 3.01
N LEU A 76 6.73 1.38 2.88
CA LEU A 76 6.04 2.64 2.62
C LEU A 76 4.92 2.86 3.62
N LEU A 77 4.72 4.11 4.02
CA LEU A 77 3.56 4.58 4.78
C LEU A 77 2.82 5.59 3.91
N VAL A 78 1.55 5.29 3.59
CA VAL A 78 0.68 6.18 2.82
C VAL A 78 -0.55 6.49 3.65
N GLU A 79 -0.73 7.75 4.00
CA GLU A 79 -1.93 8.24 4.68
C GLU A 79 -3.04 8.50 3.67
N TYR A 80 -4.28 8.26 4.06
CA TYR A 80 -5.50 8.68 3.35
C TYR A 80 -6.43 9.38 4.33
N ALA A 81 -7.34 10.21 3.81
CA ALA A 81 -8.35 10.89 4.62
C ALA A 81 -9.17 9.90 5.47
N ASN A 82 -9.45 8.70 4.93
CA ASN A 82 -10.01 7.54 5.63
C ASN A 82 -9.91 6.29 4.74
N HIS A 83 -10.33 5.13 5.26
CA HIS A 83 -10.30 3.86 4.52
C HIS A 83 -11.25 3.84 3.31
N ASN A 84 -12.34 4.61 3.32
CA ASN A 84 -13.23 4.73 2.16
C ASN A 84 -12.52 5.41 0.99
N LYS A 85 -11.71 6.44 1.25
CA LYS A 85 -10.91 7.11 0.22
C LYS A 85 -9.80 6.23 -0.34
N PHE A 86 -9.20 5.38 0.46
CA PHE A 86 -8.31 4.33 -0.04
C PHE A 86 -9.05 3.38 -0.99
N LEU A 87 -10.21 2.86 -0.57
CA LEU A 87 -11.00 1.94 -1.40
C LEU A 87 -11.48 2.61 -2.69
N GLU A 88 -11.98 3.84 -2.62
CA GLU A 88 -12.38 4.66 -3.77
C GLU A 88 -11.24 4.80 -4.78
N MET A 89 -10.02 5.12 -4.32
CA MET A 89 -8.85 5.19 -5.17
C MET A 89 -8.58 3.85 -5.85
N THR A 90 -8.53 2.73 -5.10
CA THR A 90 -8.20 1.42 -5.68
C THR A 90 -9.23 0.89 -6.67
N ASN A 91 -10.45 1.43 -6.67
CA ASN A 91 -11.52 1.08 -7.61
C ASN A 91 -11.70 2.12 -8.74
N SER A 92 -10.94 3.22 -8.73
CA SER A 92 -11.03 4.26 -9.76
C SER A 92 -10.49 3.78 -11.12
N GLU A 93 -11.05 4.31 -12.22
CA GLU A 93 -10.55 4.03 -13.58
C GLU A 93 -9.09 4.46 -13.72
N GLU A 94 -8.72 5.59 -13.13
CA GLU A 94 -7.35 6.09 -13.12
C GLU A 94 -6.42 5.06 -12.48
N TYR A 95 -6.72 4.56 -11.29
CA TYR A 95 -5.88 3.55 -10.63
C TYR A 95 -5.85 2.22 -11.41
N LEU A 96 -7.00 1.75 -11.90
CA LEU A 96 -7.10 0.51 -12.67
C LEU A 96 -6.31 0.58 -13.98
N SER A 97 -6.13 1.76 -14.58
CA SER A 97 -5.25 1.91 -15.75
C SER A 97 -3.74 1.73 -15.41
N LEU A 98 -3.36 1.84 -14.15
CA LEU A 98 -1.96 1.88 -13.67
C LEU A 98 -1.57 0.64 -12.84
N HIS A 99 -2.54 -0.08 -12.27
CA HIS A 99 -2.27 -1.16 -11.30
C HIS A 99 -1.42 -2.31 -11.85
N HIS A 100 -1.44 -2.54 -13.17
CA HIS A 100 -0.60 -3.55 -13.81
C HIS A 100 0.91 -3.31 -13.53
N PHE A 101 1.38 -2.06 -13.43
CA PHE A 101 2.77 -1.77 -13.06
C PHE A 101 3.11 -2.26 -11.64
N ARG A 102 2.15 -2.24 -10.71
CA ARG A 102 2.31 -2.82 -9.36
C ARG A 102 2.43 -4.33 -9.44
N GLU A 103 1.53 -4.97 -10.20
CA GLU A 103 1.56 -6.41 -10.41
C GLU A 103 2.87 -6.86 -11.05
N ASP A 104 3.34 -6.12 -12.06
CA ASP A 104 4.62 -6.28 -12.75
C ASP A 104 5.84 -5.92 -11.90
N GLY A 105 5.64 -5.13 -10.85
CA GLY A 105 6.72 -4.71 -9.96
C GLY A 105 6.90 -5.59 -8.73
N LEU A 106 5.83 -6.17 -8.20
CA LEU A 106 5.84 -6.88 -6.92
C LEU A 106 5.86 -8.40 -7.07
N GLU A 107 6.74 -9.04 -6.31
CA GLU A 107 6.67 -10.47 -6.02
C GLU A 107 5.57 -10.75 -4.97
N SER A 108 5.51 -9.92 -3.92
CA SER A 108 4.51 -10.00 -2.86
C SER A 108 4.43 -8.71 -2.05
N GLN A 109 3.32 -8.54 -1.35
CA GLN A 109 3.06 -7.41 -0.47
C GLN A 109 2.30 -7.85 0.77
N TRP A 110 2.64 -7.21 1.89
CA TRP A 110 1.81 -7.16 3.08
C TRP A 110 1.36 -5.72 3.26
N LEU A 111 0.05 -5.54 3.37
CA LEU A 111 -0.58 -4.23 3.50
C LEU A 111 -1.40 -4.23 4.79
N LEU A 112 -1.01 -3.37 5.73
CA LEU A 112 -1.65 -3.27 7.03
C LEU A 112 -2.26 -1.87 7.17
N SER A 113 -3.53 -1.78 7.53
CA SER A 113 -4.14 -0.52 7.95
C SER A 113 -3.76 -0.23 9.41
N LEU A 114 -3.33 1.01 9.66
CA LEU A 114 -2.91 1.48 10.98
C LEU A 114 -3.80 2.65 11.41
N SER A 115 -4.07 2.69 12.71
CA SER A 115 -4.65 3.84 13.42
C SER A 115 -3.68 4.31 14.49
N THR A 116 -3.82 5.56 14.93
CA THR A 116 -3.15 6.04 16.15
C THR A 116 -3.76 5.38 17.38
N PHE A 117 -2.94 5.18 18.42
CA PHE A 117 -3.38 4.65 19.72
C PHE A 117 -4.17 5.66 20.53
#